data_AF-A0A970YU65-F1
#
_entry.id   AF-A0A970YU65-F1
#
_cell.length_a   1.000
_cell.length_b   1.000
_cell.length_c   1.000
_cell.angle_alpha   90.00
_cell.angle_beta   90.00
_cell.angle_gamma   90.00
#
_symmetry.space_group_name_H-M   'P 1'
#
loop_
_entity.id
_entity.type
_entity.pdbx_description
1 polymer ?
#
loop_
_entity_poly.entity_id
_entity_poly.type
_entity_poly.pdbx_seq_one_letter_code
_entity_poly.pdbx_strand_id
1 'polypeptide(L)'
;MNIKIYIVFSFILLCSCSSLHTNYEFYEPVISDLKNADYQQAENKIWEAEQKGEYETKDSLLLLMDKAVISHYNGKYSESNKWFDKAEMLIEELYTKSVSQAAFSYILNDNIVDYSGEVYENLYINIFKALNFINLKDFNSAYVEVNRINNKLKYYKTMFAEMTDSFNKDSENKLKMNPKEFEYLNNVLANYLSFLIFRAEGEYDNSRISYNQMLDAWNTYTDVYNFEAPSVFDSTGYNSTYLNILSFTGTAPQKKAVGARITTFDDALVISDPSNYYIQPIFFPGIKYGLNFKFSFPEMIESGTGVNKIILKIDGKETAELNLLENMNSVAIKTFEVNKNMIFFKTIVRSVAKGIAAGAIGNELKKNSDSFLGDVFKAITNVAFDITENADLRSWRTMPGYCFTGEVKIDPGKYNIEIIYLDYYGNIIQKDNFKDYEIEKGLNLIESICLL
;
A
#
# COMPACT_ATOMS: atom_id res chain seq x y z
N MET A 1 35.62 -56.74 6.95
CA MET A 1 34.28 -56.81 6.32
C MET A 1 33.49 -55.62 6.83
N ASN A 2 32.90 -54.87 5.92
CA ASN A 2 32.77 -53.41 5.99
C ASN A 2 31.63 -52.90 6.88
N ILE A 3 31.99 -51.93 7.73
CA ILE A 3 31.07 -50.99 8.40
C ILE A 3 30.59 -50.00 7.33
N LYS A 4 29.29 -49.98 7.03
CA LYS A 4 28.66 -48.87 6.29
C LYS A 4 27.59 -48.24 7.17
N ILE A 5 28.01 -47.17 7.82
CA ILE A 5 27.18 -46.15 8.45
C ILE A 5 26.41 -45.45 7.33
N TYR A 6 25.09 -45.59 7.29
CA TYR A 6 24.21 -44.71 6.53
C TYR A 6 23.67 -43.65 7.49
N ILE A 7 24.51 -42.67 7.84
CA ILE A 7 24.03 -41.35 8.24
C ILE A 7 23.73 -40.65 6.92
N VAL A 8 22.49 -40.78 6.45
CA VAL A 8 21.98 -39.90 5.39
C VAL A 8 21.79 -38.54 6.05
N PHE A 9 22.71 -37.64 5.73
CA PHE A 9 22.74 -36.24 6.14
C PHE A 9 21.39 -35.60 5.79
N SER A 10 20.57 -35.39 6.82
CA SER A 10 19.36 -34.57 6.81
C SER A 10 19.79 -33.10 6.76
N PHE A 11 20.20 -32.63 5.58
CA PHE A 11 20.72 -31.27 5.41
C PHE A 11 20.53 -30.74 3.99
N ILE A 12 19.35 -30.94 3.41
CA ILE A 12 18.96 -30.26 2.16
C ILE A 12 17.49 -29.85 2.29
N LEU A 13 17.26 -28.53 2.21
CA LEU A 13 16.00 -27.81 2.05
C LEU A 13 15.16 -27.52 3.30
N LEU A 14 15.75 -26.89 4.31
CA LEU A 14 15.06 -25.77 4.99
C LEU A 14 15.19 -24.53 4.09
N CYS A 15 14.59 -24.56 2.90
CA CYS A 15 14.27 -23.32 2.20
C CYS A 15 13.16 -22.66 3.00
N SER A 16 13.53 -21.89 4.02
CA SER A 16 12.67 -20.82 4.48
C SER A 16 12.55 -19.87 3.30
N CYS A 17 11.43 -19.94 2.57
CA CYS A 17 11.07 -18.96 1.54
C CYS A 17 10.74 -17.62 2.22
N SER A 18 11.71 -17.02 2.90
CA SER A 18 11.63 -15.65 3.38
C SER A 18 12.13 -14.75 2.25
N SER A 19 11.23 -14.01 1.60
CA SER A 19 11.67 -12.95 0.70
C SER A 19 12.41 -11.89 1.52
N LEU A 20 13.54 -11.40 1.00
CA LEU A 20 14.34 -10.37 1.66
C LEU A 20 13.51 -9.12 1.98
N HIS A 21 12.45 -8.86 1.23
CA HIS A 21 11.52 -7.73 1.40
C HIS A 21 10.55 -7.88 2.58
N THR A 22 10.41 -9.09 3.12
CA THR A 22 9.81 -9.30 4.45
C THR A 22 10.82 -9.10 5.58
N ASN A 23 12.13 -9.05 5.27
CA ASN A 23 13.18 -8.82 6.25
C ASN A 23 13.37 -7.33 6.50
N TYR A 24 12.98 -6.89 7.69
CA TYR A 24 13.18 -5.53 8.18
C TYR A 24 14.66 -5.11 8.06
N GLU A 25 15.60 -6.02 8.29
CA GLU A 25 17.05 -5.73 8.25
C GLU A 25 17.54 -5.21 6.89
N PHE A 26 16.90 -5.59 5.78
CA PHE A 26 17.27 -5.09 4.45
C PHE A 26 16.87 -3.62 4.27
N TYR A 27 15.65 -3.26 4.67
CA TYR A 27 15.13 -1.91 4.47
C TYR A 27 15.68 -0.90 5.47
N GLU A 28 16.03 -1.31 6.70
CA GLU A 28 16.60 -0.41 7.72
C GLU A 28 17.72 0.52 7.18
N PRO A 29 18.78 0.03 6.52
CA PRO A 29 19.82 0.91 5.98
C PRO A 29 19.35 1.81 4.84
N VAL A 30 18.35 1.40 4.04
CA VAL A 30 17.78 2.25 2.98
C VAL A 30 16.93 3.36 3.60
N ILE A 31 16.03 3.00 4.53
CA ILE A 31 15.18 3.95 5.25
C ILE A 31 16.02 4.93 6.07
N SER A 32 17.12 4.48 6.68
CA SER A 32 18.04 5.36 7.40
C SER A 32 18.65 6.43 6.49
N ASP A 33 19.05 6.09 5.26
CA ASP A 33 19.58 7.08 4.31
C ASP A 33 18.48 8.05 3.88
N LEU A 34 17.27 7.54 3.61
CA LEU A 34 16.10 8.36 3.26
C LEU A 34 15.74 9.36 4.36
N LYS A 35 15.81 8.95 5.64
CA LYS A 35 15.59 9.81 6.81
C LYS A 35 16.64 10.91 6.95
N ASN A 36 17.86 10.66 6.49
CA ASN A 36 18.95 11.63 6.49
C ASN A 36 18.99 12.49 5.21
N ALA A 37 18.00 12.35 4.32
CA ALA A 37 17.97 12.96 2.99
C ALA A 37 19.16 12.56 2.08
N ASP A 38 19.82 11.44 2.38
CA ASP A 38 20.91 10.86 1.57
C ASP A 38 20.36 10.00 0.42
N TYR A 39 19.49 10.59 -0.41
CA TYR A 39 18.73 9.86 -1.44
C TYR A 39 19.63 9.12 -2.43
N GLN A 40 20.80 9.67 -2.76
CA GLN A 40 21.75 9.00 -3.66
C GLN A 40 22.32 7.71 -3.05
N GLN A 41 22.51 7.67 -1.73
CA GLN A 41 23.00 6.46 -1.05
C GLN A 41 21.90 5.40 -0.93
N ALA A 42 20.66 5.83 -0.65
CA ALA A 42 19.51 4.94 -0.70
C ALA A 42 19.35 4.29 -2.09
N GLU A 43 19.50 5.08 -3.16
CA GLU A 43 19.42 4.62 -4.55
C GLU A 43 20.53 3.60 -4.86
N ASN A 44 21.77 3.89 -4.45
CA ASN A 44 22.91 2.98 -4.59
C ASN A 44 22.66 1.63 -3.92
N LYS A 45 22.10 1.61 -2.71
CA LYS A 45 21.78 0.38 -1.99
C LYS A 45 20.76 -0.48 -2.73
N ILE A 46 19.73 0.13 -3.32
CA ILE A 46 18.71 -0.59 -4.11
C ILE A 46 19.33 -1.18 -5.38
N TRP A 47 20.18 -0.44 -6.09
CA TRP A 47 20.87 -0.95 -7.29
C TRP A 47 21.89 -2.04 -6.99
N GLU A 48 22.62 -1.94 -5.88
CA GLU A 48 23.53 -3.00 -5.44
C GLU A 48 22.78 -4.28 -5.08
N ALA A 49 21.64 -4.16 -4.38
CA ALA A 49 20.79 -5.28 -4.03
C ALA A 49 20.26 -5.99 -5.29
N GLU A 50 19.76 -5.24 -6.28
CA GLU A 50 19.37 -5.79 -7.58
C GLU A 50 20.52 -6.57 -8.24
N GLN A 51 21.72 -5.98 -8.30
CA GLN A 51 22.89 -6.62 -8.93
C GLN A 51 23.36 -7.88 -8.21
N LYS A 52 23.22 -7.92 -6.89
CA LYS A 52 23.51 -9.10 -6.05
C LYS A 52 22.43 -10.19 -6.17
N GLY A 53 21.34 -9.92 -6.90
CA GLY A 53 20.21 -10.85 -7.02
C GLY A 53 19.40 -10.97 -5.73
N GLU A 54 19.45 -9.95 -4.87
CA GLU A 54 18.73 -9.90 -3.59
C GLU A 54 17.21 -9.69 -3.79
N TYR A 55 16.82 -9.15 -4.93
CA TYR A 55 15.44 -9.13 -5.40
C TYR A 55 15.13 -10.39 -6.20
N GLU A 56 14.29 -11.27 -5.63
CA GLU A 56 13.72 -12.39 -6.38
C GLU A 56 12.77 -11.86 -7.47
N THR A 57 12.58 -12.64 -8.55
CA THR A 57 11.66 -12.26 -9.65
C THR A 57 10.26 -11.93 -9.15
N LYS A 58 9.78 -12.63 -8.12
CA LYS A 58 8.47 -12.39 -7.49
C LYS A 58 8.35 -11.06 -6.76
N ASP A 59 9.45 -10.37 -6.50
CA ASP A 59 9.50 -9.07 -5.80
C ASP A 59 9.80 -7.91 -6.77
N SER A 60 9.78 -8.16 -8.09
CA SER A 60 10.12 -7.17 -9.13
C SER A 60 9.31 -5.88 -9.04
N LEU A 61 8.04 -5.97 -8.62
CA LEU A 61 7.21 -4.77 -8.47
C LEU A 61 7.74 -3.85 -7.36
N LEU A 62 8.13 -4.39 -6.20
CA LEU A 62 8.72 -3.61 -5.12
C LEU A 62 10.00 -2.92 -5.56
N LEU A 63 10.87 -3.63 -6.28
CA LEU A 63 12.10 -3.06 -6.85
C LEU A 63 11.82 -1.85 -7.73
N LEU A 64 10.82 -1.97 -8.62
CA LEU A 64 10.45 -0.89 -9.53
C LEU A 64 9.88 0.32 -8.77
N MET A 65 9.02 0.07 -7.78
CA MET A 65 8.44 1.14 -6.95
C MET A 65 9.50 1.84 -6.08
N ASP A 66 10.41 1.09 -5.46
CA ASP A 66 11.52 1.63 -4.67
C ASP A 66 12.45 2.49 -5.53
N LYS A 67 12.88 1.99 -6.69
CA LYS A 67 13.67 2.78 -7.65
C LYS A 67 12.94 4.05 -8.05
N ALA A 68 11.66 3.94 -8.36
CA ALA A 68 10.89 5.08 -8.85
C ALA A 68 10.77 6.19 -7.80
N VAL A 69 10.38 5.89 -6.57
CA VAL A 69 10.20 6.93 -5.54
C VAL A 69 11.52 7.51 -5.07
N ILE A 70 12.58 6.70 -4.97
CA ILE A 70 13.90 7.20 -4.60
C ILE A 70 14.46 8.11 -5.69
N SER A 71 14.28 7.77 -6.98
CA SER A 71 14.62 8.68 -8.07
C SER A 71 13.78 9.97 -8.03
N HIS A 72 12.51 9.93 -7.61
CA HIS A 72 11.70 11.13 -7.38
C HIS A 72 12.29 12.00 -6.25
N TYR A 73 12.62 11.41 -5.10
CA TYR A 73 13.27 12.11 -4.00
C TYR A 73 14.61 12.75 -4.40
N ASN A 74 15.34 12.08 -5.30
CA ASN A 74 16.61 12.57 -5.84
C ASN A 74 16.44 13.59 -6.99
N GLY A 75 15.21 14.07 -7.25
CA GLY A 75 14.90 15.04 -8.30
C GLY A 75 15.00 14.50 -9.74
N LYS A 76 15.19 13.19 -9.90
CA LYS A 76 15.32 12.50 -11.20
C LYS A 76 13.95 12.11 -11.75
N TYR A 77 13.06 13.08 -11.90
CA TYR A 77 11.64 12.87 -12.21
C TYR A 77 11.38 12.07 -13.50
N SER A 78 12.17 12.32 -14.56
CA SER A 78 12.03 11.56 -15.81
C SER A 78 12.44 10.09 -15.65
N GLU A 79 13.45 9.80 -14.83
CA GLU A 79 13.86 8.44 -14.52
C GLU A 79 12.84 7.74 -13.62
N SER A 80 12.36 8.45 -12.60
CA SER A 80 11.26 7.99 -11.74
C SER A 80 10.04 7.54 -12.56
N ASN A 81 9.59 8.37 -13.51
CA ASN A 81 8.48 8.01 -14.40
C ASN A 81 8.74 6.74 -15.21
N LYS A 82 9.96 6.50 -15.70
CA LYS A 82 10.29 5.26 -16.43
C LYS A 82 10.19 4.01 -15.55
N TRP A 83 10.56 4.12 -14.28
CA TRP A 83 10.43 3.01 -13.33
C TRP A 83 8.96 2.78 -12.94
N PHE A 84 8.19 3.85 -12.73
CA PHE A 84 6.75 3.75 -12.49
C PHE A 84 5.98 3.18 -13.69
N ASP A 85 6.33 3.55 -14.93
CA ASP A 85 5.71 2.97 -16.13
C ASP A 85 5.91 1.45 -16.19
N LYS A 86 7.13 0.97 -15.87
CA LYS A 86 7.40 -0.47 -15.76
C LYS A 86 6.62 -1.13 -14.63
N ALA A 87 6.46 -0.44 -13.50
CA ALA A 87 5.66 -0.94 -12.37
C ALA A 87 4.19 -1.09 -12.78
N GLU A 88 3.60 -0.10 -13.45
CA GLU A 88 2.22 -0.17 -13.94
C GLU A 88 2.03 -1.32 -14.95
N MET A 89 2.95 -1.45 -15.92
CA MET A 89 2.90 -2.57 -16.88
C MET A 89 2.97 -3.93 -16.18
N LEU A 90 3.82 -4.08 -15.15
CA LEU A 90 3.93 -5.30 -14.39
C LEU A 90 2.65 -5.58 -13.59
N ILE A 91 2.04 -4.57 -12.96
CA ILE A 91 0.76 -4.71 -12.26
C ILE A 91 -0.32 -5.24 -13.22
N GLU A 92 -0.43 -4.66 -14.42
CA GLU A 92 -1.39 -5.10 -15.44
C GLU A 92 -1.14 -6.54 -15.92
N GLU A 93 0.12 -6.92 -16.11
CA GLU A 93 0.52 -8.28 -16.47
C GLU A 93 0.15 -9.29 -15.37
N LEU A 94 0.51 -8.99 -14.12
CA LEU A 94 0.24 -9.83 -12.97
C LEU A 94 -1.28 -9.98 -12.73
N TYR A 95 -2.03 -8.90 -12.90
CA TYR A 95 -3.49 -8.95 -12.85
C TYR A 95 -4.06 -9.89 -13.93
N THR A 96 -3.62 -9.76 -15.18
CA THR A 96 -4.07 -10.60 -16.30
C THR A 96 -3.75 -12.09 -16.07
N LYS A 97 -2.57 -12.39 -15.53
CA LYS A 97 -2.20 -13.75 -15.11
C LYS A 97 -3.11 -14.26 -13.98
N SER A 98 -3.41 -13.44 -12.98
CA SER A 98 -4.26 -13.84 -11.85
C SER A 98 -5.69 -14.20 -12.27
N VAL A 99 -6.28 -13.44 -13.21
CA VAL A 99 -7.63 -13.70 -13.75
C VAL A 99 -7.65 -15.00 -14.55
N SER A 100 -6.64 -15.24 -15.39
CA SER A 100 -6.54 -16.47 -16.19
C SER A 100 -6.21 -17.72 -15.34
N GLN A 101 -5.61 -17.56 -14.16
CA GLN A 101 -5.26 -18.64 -13.23
C GLN A 101 -6.25 -18.82 -12.06
N ALA A 102 -7.40 -18.13 -12.07
CA ALA A 102 -8.32 -18.02 -10.94
C ALA A 102 -8.83 -19.35 -10.32
N ALA A 103 -8.74 -20.48 -11.05
CA ALA A 103 -9.08 -21.81 -10.51
C ALA A 103 -8.01 -22.40 -9.56
N PHE A 104 -6.74 -21.96 -9.64
CA PHE A 104 -5.62 -22.51 -8.85
C PHE A 104 -5.05 -21.52 -7.81
N SER A 105 -5.40 -20.24 -7.88
CA SER A 105 -4.82 -19.17 -7.05
C SER A 105 -5.13 -19.28 -5.55
N TYR A 106 -6.24 -19.93 -5.17
CA TYR A 106 -6.59 -20.17 -3.75
C TYR A 106 -5.62 -21.12 -3.02
N ILE A 107 -4.85 -21.94 -3.76
CA ILE A 107 -4.04 -23.02 -3.20
C ILE A 107 -2.56 -22.61 -3.05
N LEU A 108 -2.07 -21.70 -3.90
CA LEU A 108 -0.69 -21.22 -3.88
C LEU A 108 -0.48 -20.22 -2.73
N ASN A 109 0.65 -20.32 -2.03
CA ASN A 109 1.03 -19.38 -0.95
C ASN A 109 1.35 -17.99 -1.54
N ASP A 110 0.91 -16.93 -0.88
CA ASP A 110 1.07 -15.56 -1.40
C ASP A 110 2.54 -15.15 -1.54
N ASN A 111 3.45 -15.65 -0.69
CA ASN A 111 4.91 -15.47 -0.81
C ASN A 111 5.55 -16.26 -1.97
N ILE A 112 4.81 -17.16 -2.63
CA ILE A 112 5.26 -17.92 -3.80
C ILE A 112 4.80 -17.21 -5.10
N VAL A 113 3.68 -16.48 -5.04
CA VAL A 113 3.16 -15.71 -6.18
C VAL A 113 3.90 -14.38 -6.29
N ASP A 114 4.04 -13.91 -7.53
CA ASP A 114 4.53 -12.56 -7.82
C ASP A 114 3.73 -11.50 -7.05
N TYR A 115 4.43 -10.58 -6.40
CA TYR A 115 3.82 -9.48 -5.67
C TYR A 115 3.13 -8.52 -6.65
N SER A 116 1.80 -8.48 -6.63
CA SER A 116 0.99 -7.62 -7.52
C SER A 116 0.75 -6.20 -6.98
N GLY A 117 1.25 -5.90 -5.78
CA GLY A 117 1.02 -4.63 -5.10
C GLY A 117 -0.34 -4.56 -4.40
N GLU A 118 -0.43 -3.62 -3.46
CA GLU A 118 -1.69 -3.27 -2.80
C GLU A 118 -2.43 -2.16 -3.56
N VAL A 119 -3.73 -2.01 -3.28
CA VAL A 119 -4.58 -1.01 -3.93
C VAL A 119 -4.05 0.41 -3.76
N TYR A 120 -3.65 0.78 -2.54
CA TYR A 120 -3.09 2.12 -2.28
C TYR A 120 -1.77 2.33 -3.01
N GLU A 121 -0.91 1.31 -3.09
CA GLU A 121 0.39 1.41 -3.78
C GLU A 121 0.18 1.74 -5.25
N ASN A 122 -0.75 1.05 -5.91
CA ASN A 122 -1.08 1.32 -7.31
C ASN A 122 -1.68 2.73 -7.54
N LEU A 123 -2.39 3.28 -6.55
CA LEU A 123 -2.90 4.65 -6.61
C LEU A 123 -1.76 5.67 -6.45
N TYR A 124 -0.87 5.46 -5.48
CA TYR A 124 0.24 6.37 -5.21
C TYR A 124 1.27 6.40 -6.34
N ILE A 125 1.41 5.33 -7.13
CA ILE A 125 2.22 5.36 -8.37
C ILE A 125 1.83 6.57 -9.24
N ASN A 126 0.55 6.75 -9.58
CA ASN A 126 0.15 7.86 -10.45
C ASN A 126 0.20 9.21 -9.75
N ILE A 127 0.07 9.25 -8.41
CA ILE A 127 0.26 10.48 -7.64
C ILE A 127 1.71 10.96 -7.81
N PHE A 128 2.71 10.09 -7.58
CA PHE A 128 4.11 10.44 -7.80
C PHE A 128 4.43 10.74 -9.25
N LYS A 129 3.82 10.04 -10.22
CA LYS A 129 3.97 10.40 -11.64
C LYS A 129 3.39 11.78 -11.95
N ALA A 130 2.24 12.15 -11.40
CA ALA A 130 1.66 13.48 -11.58
C ALA A 130 2.58 14.56 -10.99
N LEU A 131 3.13 14.34 -9.80
CA LEU A 131 4.12 15.21 -9.16
C LEU A 131 5.40 15.33 -10.00
N ASN A 132 5.94 14.20 -10.50
CA ASN A 132 7.06 14.19 -11.42
C ASN A 132 6.81 15.07 -12.66
N PHE A 133 5.63 14.93 -13.28
CA PHE A 133 5.27 15.71 -14.46
C PHE A 133 5.07 17.20 -14.14
N ILE A 134 4.50 17.55 -12.97
CA ILE A 134 4.44 18.94 -12.50
C ILE A 134 5.84 19.55 -12.38
N ASN A 135 6.80 18.84 -11.77
CA ASN A 135 8.18 19.31 -11.69
C ASN A 135 8.88 19.43 -13.05
N LEU A 136 8.50 18.57 -14.01
CA LEU A 136 8.98 18.64 -15.39
C LEU A 136 8.28 19.74 -16.21
N LYS A 137 7.35 20.50 -15.60
CA LYS A 137 6.49 21.49 -16.26
C LYS A 137 5.63 20.90 -17.40
N ASP A 138 5.32 19.60 -17.32
CA ASP A 138 4.46 18.88 -18.28
C ASP A 138 3.07 18.64 -17.68
N PHE A 139 2.28 19.72 -17.61
CA PHE A 139 0.95 19.68 -16.99
C PHE A 139 -0.06 18.78 -17.74
N ASN A 140 0.11 18.61 -19.06
CA ASN A 140 -0.72 17.70 -19.84
C ASN A 140 -0.54 16.25 -19.39
N SER A 141 0.72 15.82 -19.19
CA SER A 141 1.00 14.48 -18.68
C SER A 141 0.57 14.34 -17.22
N ALA A 142 0.76 15.37 -16.38
CA ALA A 142 0.25 15.35 -15.01
C ALA A 142 -1.28 15.16 -14.95
N TYR A 143 -2.01 15.83 -15.85
CA TYR A 143 -3.45 15.68 -15.99
C TYR A 143 -3.87 14.25 -16.42
N VAL A 144 -3.10 13.61 -17.30
CA VAL A 144 -3.34 12.20 -17.68
C VAL A 144 -3.20 11.29 -16.46
N GLU A 145 -2.18 11.49 -15.63
CA GLU A 145 -1.97 10.66 -14.43
C GLU A 145 -3.08 10.86 -13.39
N VAL A 146 -3.55 12.09 -13.19
CA VAL A 146 -4.73 12.38 -12.37
C VAL A 146 -5.97 11.63 -12.85
N ASN A 147 -6.24 11.61 -14.16
CA ASN A 147 -7.35 10.85 -14.73
C ASN A 147 -7.17 9.34 -14.54
N ARG A 148 -5.93 8.82 -14.61
CA ARG A 148 -5.65 7.42 -14.32
C ARG A 148 -5.96 7.07 -12.86
N ILE A 149 -5.66 7.95 -11.90
CA ILE A 149 -6.06 7.76 -10.50
C ILE A 149 -7.58 7.62 -10.40
N ASN A 150 -8.34 8.57 -10.98
CA ASN A 150 -9.80 8.54 -10.95
C ASN A 150 -10.39 7.26 -11.58
N ASN A 151 -9.80 6.82 -12.69
CA ASN A 151 -10.17 5.56 -13.33
C ASN A 151 -9.85 4.34 -12.46
N LYS A 152 -8.67 4.31 -11.81
CA LYS A 152 -8.29 3.24 -10.86
C LYS A 152 -9.24 3.20 -9.67
N LEU A 153 -9.58 4.34 -9.07
CA LEU A 153 -10.55 4.40 -7.96
C LEU A 153 -11.92 3.82 -8.38
N LYS A 154 -12.42 4.21 -9.54
CA LYS A 154 -13.68 3.68 -10.09
C LYS A 154 -13.57 2.17 -10.37
N TYR A 155 -12.47 1.74 -10.95
CA TYR A 155 -12.20 0.34 -11.24
C TYR A 155 -12.18 -0.52 -9.98
N TYR A 156 -11.43 -0.12 -8.95
CA TYR A 156 -11.38 -0.83 -7.68
C TYR A 156 -12.74 -0.90 -7.00
N LYS A 157 -13.52 0.20 -7.01
CA LYS A 157 -14.88 0.21 -6.50
C LYS A 157 -15.76 -0.84 -7.19
N THR A 158 -15.71 -0.92 -8.53
CA THR A 158 -16.46 -1.94 -9.29
C THR A 158 -15.94 -3.34 -9.01
N MET A 159 -14.62 -3.55 -9.06
CA MET A 159 -13.99 -4.85 -8.82
C MET A 159 -14.39 -5.41 -7.45
N PHE A 160 -14.33 -4.58 -6.42
CA PHE A 160 -14.68 -5.00 -5.07
C PHE A 160 -16.18 -5.27 -4.90
N ALA A 161 -17.04 -4.48 -5.53
CA ALA A 161 -18.49 -4.73 -5.55
C ALA A 161 -18.80 -6.08 -6.24
N GLU A 162 -18.19 -6.33 -7.41
CA GLU A 162 -18.35 -7.59 -8.15
C GLU A 162 -17.78 -8.79 -7.40
N MET A 163 -16.65 -8.62 -6.72
CA MET A 163 -16.05 -9.66 -5.86
C MET A 163 -16.97 -10.00 -4.70
N THR A 164 -17.52 -8.98 -4.04
CA THR A 164 -18.49 -9.14 -2.95
C THR A 164 -19.76 -9.83 -3.42
N ASP A 165 -20.31 -9.39 -4.55
CA ASP A 165 -21.50 -9.98 -5.14
C ASP A 165 -21.27 -11.44 -5.53
N SER A 166 -20.15 -11.76 -6.18
CA SER A 166 -19.80 -13.13 -6.58
C SER A 166 -19.62 -14.04 -5.36
N PHE A 167 -18.91 -13.56 -4.33
CA PHE A 167 -18.74 -14.28 -3.07
C PHE A 167 -20.08 -14.52 -2.38
N ASN A 168 -20.97 -13.51 -2.37
CA ASN A 168 -22.27 -13.58 -1.73
C ASN A 168 -23.33 -14.35 -2.54
N LYS A 169 -23.20 -14.46 -3.86
CA LYS A 169 -24.13 -15.18 -4.76
C LYS A 169 -24.03 -16.69 -4.66
N ASP A 170 -22.87 -17.22 -4.28
CA ASP A 170 -22.73 -18.65 -4.07
C ASP A 170 -23.59 -19.08 -2.87
N SER A 171 -24.65 -19.83 -3.17
CA SER A 171 -25.63 -20.31 -2.20
C SER A 171 -25.06 -21.30 -1.19
N GLU A 172 -23.91 -21.93 -1.49
CA GLU A 172 -23.16 -22.76 -0.55
C GLU A 172 -22.23 -21.92 0.35
N ASN A 173 -21.82 -20.71 -0.11
CA ASN A 173 -21.06 -19.75 0.69
C ASN A 173 -21.97 -19.00 1.68
N LYS A 174 -21.91 -19.45 2.94
CA LYS A 174 -22.61 -18.82 4.08
C LYS A 174 -21.80 -17.74 4.79
N LEU A 175 -20.53 -17.58 4.44
CA LEU A 175 -19.79 -16.35 4.74
C LEU A 175 -20.35 -15.26 3.83
N LYS A 176 -20.86 -14.17 4.41
CA LYS A 176 -21.30 -13.00 3.66
C LYS A 176 -20.31 -11.88 3.87
N MET A 177 -19.76 -11.35 2.80
CA MET A 177 -18.96 -10.13 2.82
C MET A 177 -19.89 -8.93 2.82
N ASN A 178 -19.57 -7.93 3.64
CA ASN A 178 -20.37 -6.71 3.72
C ASN A 178 -20.02 -5.78 2.55
N PRO A 179 -20.96 -5.47 1.63
CA PRO A 179 -20.68 -4.60 0.48
C PRO A 179 -20.27 -3.19 0.88
N LYS A 180 -20.69 -2.72 2.06
CA LYS A 180 -20.37 -1.37 2.53
C LYS A 180 -18.88 -1.15 2.76
N GLU A 181 -18.11 -2.21 3.04
CA GLU A 181 -16.66 -2.13 3.22
C GLU A 181 -15.91 -1.70 1.95
N PHE A 182 -16.58 -1.66 0.79
CA PHE A 182 -15.96 -1.39 -0.51
C PHE A 182 -16.39 -0.05 -1.14
N GLU A 183 -17.23 0.75 -0.46
CA GLU A 183 -17.61 2.10 -0.89
C GLU A 183 -16.48 3.14 -0.73
N TYR A 184 -15.36 2.73 -0.12
CA TYR A 184 -14.26 3.56 0.34
C TYR A 184 -13.12 3.61 -0.68
N LEU A 185 -13.19 4.48 -1.68
CA LEU A 185 -12.07 4.78 -2.59
C LEU A 185 -12.20 6.21 -3.12
N ASN A 186 -11.90 7.20 -2.27
CA ASN A 186 -11.62 8.57 -2.70
C ASN A 186 -10.37 9.08 -1.99
N ASN A 187 -9.44 9.66 -2.76
CA ASN A 187 -8.12 10.05 -2.27
C ASN A 187 -7.99 11.57 -2.27
N VAL A 188 -7.74 12.17 -1.11
CA VAL A 188 -7.71 13.63 -0.92
C VAL A 188 -6.56 14.25 -1.70
N LEU A 189 -5.36 13.68 -1.63
CA LEU A 189 -4.17 14.17 -2.33
C LEU A 189 -4.38 14.17 -3.85
N ALA A 190 -5.00 13.13 -4.40
CA ALA A 190 -5.33 13.06 -5.82
C ALA A 190 -6.31 14.18 -6.25
N ASN A 191 -7.35 14.42 -5.46
CA ASN A 191 -8.29 15.51 -5.73
C ASN A 191 -7.64 16.89 -5.54
N TYR A 192 -6.71 17.03 -4.59
CA TYR A 192 -5.93 18.25 -4.41
C TYR A 192 -5.03 18.54 -5.62
N LEU A 193 -4.31 17.54 -6.13
CA LEU A 193 -3.49 17.69 -7.34
C LEU A 193 -4.36 18.03 -8.56
N SER A 194 -5.52 17.38 -8.69
CA SER A 194 -6.51 17.71 -9.71
C SER A 194 -6.93 19.17 -9.62
N PHE A 195 -7.30 19.63 -8.42
CA PHE A 195 -7.69 21.00 -8.14
C PHE A 195 -6.61 22.00 -8.58
N LEU A 196 -5.35 21.75 -8.22
CA LEU A 196 -4.21 22.60 -8.57
C LEU A 196 -3.97 22.66 -10.08
N ILE A 197 -3.94 21.50 -10.75
CA ILE A 197 -3.70 21.41 -12.20
C ILE A 197 -4.82 22.12 -12.97
N PHE A 198 -6.08 21.81 -12.67
CA PHE A 198 -7.22 22.44 -13.35
C PHE A 198 -7.27 23.95 -13.11
N ARG A 199 -6.92 24.41 -11.90
CA ARG A 199 -6.86 25.83 -11.59
C ARG A 199 -5.80 26.53 -12.45
N ALA A 200 -4.64 25.91 -12.62
CA ALA A 200 -3.53 26.46 -13.38
C ALA A 200 -3.80 26.50 -14.90
N GLU A 201 -4.54 25.54 -15.42
CA GLU A 201 -4.97 25.48 -16.84
C GLU A 201 -6.20 26.37 -17.14
N GLY A 202 -6.78 27.02 -16.12
CA GLY A 202 -7.97 27.87 -16.29
C GLY A 202 -9.29 27.09 -16.38
N GLU A 203 -9.29 25.79 -16.10
CA GLU A 203 -10.48 24.93 -16.03
C GLU A 203 -11.20 25.06 -14.68
N TYR A 204 -11.70 26.26 -14.38
CA TYR A 204 -12.21 26.62 -13.05
C TYR A 204 -13.39 25.76 -12.58
N ASP A 205 -14.24 25.29 -13.49
CA ASP A 205 -15.33 24.38 -13.14
C ASP A 205 -14.81 23.01 -12.70
N ASN A 206 -13.86 22.43 -13.42
CA ASN A 206 -13.24 21.15 -13.06
C ASN A 206 -12.38 21.28 -11.79
N SER A 207 -11.71 22.41 -11.61
CA SER A 207 -11.00 22.76 -10.37
C SER A 207 -11.96 22.78 -9.18
N ARG A 208 -13.10 23.48 -9.30
CA ARG A 208 -14.14 23.52 -8.26
C ARG A 208 -14.75 22.14 -7.99
N ILE A 209 -14.97 21.33 -9.02
CA ILE A 209 -15.46 19.95 -8.85
C ILE A 209 -14.46 19.13 -8.04
N SER A 210 -13.18 19.18 -8.38
CA SER A 210 -12.11 18.46 -7.68
C SER A 210 -12.01 18.92 -6.22
N TYR A 211 -12.10 20.22 -5.96
CA TYR A 211 -12.14 20.78 -4.62
C TYR A 211 -13.33 20.24 -3.80
N ASN A 212 -14.52 20.19 -4.39
CA ASN A 212 -15.70 19.63 -3.72
C ASN A 212 -15.55 18.13 -3.47
N GLN A 213 -15.02 17.36 -4.43
CA GLN A 213 -14.74 15.93 -4.26
C GLN A 213 -13.73 15.66 -3.14
N MET A 214 -12.76 16.56 -2.98
CA MET A 214 -11.80 16.54 -1.87
C MET A 214 -12.53 16.73 -0.53
N LEU A 215 -13.38 17.75 -0.39
CA LEU A 215 -14.18 17.99 0.83
C LEU A 215 -15.18 16.86 1.11
N ASP A 216 -15.82 16.32 0.08
CA ASP A 216 -16.71 15.18 0.19
C ASP A 216 -15.96 13.95 0.72
N ALA A 217 -14.70 13.74 0.32
CA ALA A 217 -13.87 12.67 0.86
C ALA A 217 -13.63 12.84 2.37
N TRP A 218 -13.26 14.04 2.83
CA TRP A 218 -13.11 14.33 4.27
C TRP A 218 -14.40 14.08 5.05
N ASN A 219 -15.53 14.58 4.55
CA ASN A 219 -16.81 14.49 5.24
C ASN A 219 -17.38 13.06 5.28
N THR A 220 -17.10 12.26 4.24
CA THR A 220 -17.64 10.90 4.11
C THR A 220 -16.77 9.88 4.84
N TYR A 221 -15.45 10.04 4.81
CA TYR A 221 -14.50 9.03 5.27
C TYR A 221 -13.79 9.47 6.56
N THR A 222 -14.59 9.78 7.57
CA THR A 222 -14.12 10.30 8.88
C THR A 222 -13.25 9.33 9.68
N ASP A 223 -13.22 8.05 9.32
CA ASP A 223 -12.32 7.04 9.88
C ASP A 223 -10.90 7.11 9.29
N VAL A 224 -10.77 7.59 8.04
CA VAL A 224 -9.47 7.80 7.36
C VAL A 224 -9.00 9.24 7.54
N TYR A 225 -9.89 10.20 7.30
CA TYR A 225 -9.65 11.63 7.43
C TYR A 225 -10.25 12.17 8.73
N ASN A 226 -9.74 11.66 9.85
CA ASN A 226 -10.16 12.01 11.20
C ASN A 226 -9.55 13.32 11.73
N PHE A 227 -9.17 14.23 10.83
CA PHE A 227 -8.52 15.51 11.10
C PHE A 227 -9.22 16.62 10.32
N GLU A 228 -9.02 17.87 10.75
CA GLU A 228 -9.65 19.02 10.12
C GLU A 228 -9.09 19.25 8.70
N ALA A 229 -9.99 19.45 7.74
CA ALA A 229 -9.60 19.82 6.38
C ALA A 229 -8.90 21.19 6.39
N PRO A 230 -7.78 21.38 5.65
CA PRO A 230 -7.09 22.66 5.61
C PRO A 230 -8.01 23.78 5.11
N SER A 231 -8.13 24.87 5.89
CA SER A 231 -8.93 26.03 5.52
C SER A 231 -8.25 26.96 4.50
N VAL A 232 -7.04 26.61 4.05
CA VAL A 232 -6.13 27.50 3.31
C VAL A 232 -6.42 27.59 1.82
N PHE A 233 -7.31 26.75 1.28
CA PHE A 233 -7.55 26.70 -0.16
C PHE A 233 -8.50 27.80 -0.63
N ASP A 234 -7.97 28.79 -1.36
CA ASP A 234 -8.83 29.76 -2.04
C ASP A 234 -9.39 29.15 -3.33
N SER A 235 -10.65 28.70 -3.26
CA SER A 235 -11.40 28.19 -4.41
C SER A 235 -11.95 29.29 -5.33
N THR A 236 -11.81 30.57 -4.98
CA THR A 236 -12.43 31.71 -5.66
C THR A 236 -11.45 32.66 -6.35
N GLY A 237 -10.20 32.71 -5.89
CA GLY A 237 -9.19 33.64 -6.35
C GLY A 237 -8.49 33.25 -7.66
N TYR A 238 -9.24 32.91 -8.71
CA TYR A 238 -8.73 32.39 -10.00
C TYR A 238 -7.73 33.30 -10.72
N ASN A 239 -7.74 34.61 -10.46
CA ASN A 239 -6.80 35.58 -11.05
C ASN A 239 -5.56 35.85 -10.16
N SER A 240 -5.41 35.13 -9.05
CA SER A 240 -4.29 35.30 -8.13
C SER A 240 -3.20 34.27 -8.42
N THR A 241 -1.96 34.64 -8.14
CA THR A 241 -0.84 33.70 -8.13
C THR A 241 -0.66 33.13 -6.73
N TYR A 242 -0.42 31.83 -6.65
CA TYR A 242 -0.21 31.11 -5.40
C TYR A 242 1.09 30.34 -5.42
N LEU A 243 1.78 30.34 -4.29
CA LEU A 243 2.79 29.35 -3.93
C LEU A 243 2.08 28.23 -3.16
N ASN A 244 2.12 27.03 -3.73
CA ASN A 244 1.61 25.81 -3.12
C ASN A 244 2.80 25.01 -2.59
N ILE A 245 2.65 24.42 -1.41
CA ILE A 245 3.65 23.54 -0.82
C ILE A 245 3.01 22.17 -0.61
N LEU A 246 3.75 21.12 -0.95
CA LEU A 246 3.50 19.76 -0.50
C LEU A 246 4.73 19.25 0.26
N SER A 247 4.54 18.91 1.53
CA SER A 247 5.60 18.38 2.39
C SER A 247 5.30 16.93 2.75
N PHE A 248 6.14 16.01 2.32
CA PHE A 248 6.01 14.58 2.62
C PHE A 248 6.82 14.22 3.87
N THR A 249 6.21 13.49 4.80
CA THR A 249 6.87 13.11 6.05
C THR A 249 6.60 11.68 6.50
N GLY A 250 7.40 11.20 7.46
CA GLY A 250 7.32 9.84 7.98
C GLY A 250 7.57 8.79 6.90
N THR A 251 7.24 7.53 7.21
CA THR A 251 7.40 6.41 6.29
C THR A 251 6.09 5.68 6.08
N ALA A 252 6.00 4.89 5.02
CA ALA A 252 4.83 4.07 4.71
C ALA A 252 4.51 3.06 5.81
N PRO A 253 3.25 2.61 5.91
CA PRO A 253 2.88 1.61 6.90
C PRO A 253 3.54 0.27 6.60
N GLN A 254 3.67 -0.54 7.65
CA GLN A 254 4.37 -1.81 7.59
C GLN A 254 3.44 -2.96 7.89
N LYS A 255 3.65 -4.10 7.24
CA LYS A 255 2.96 -5.34 7.60
C LYS A 255 3.73 -6.07 8.69
N LYS A 256 3.02 -6.51 9.72
CA LYS A 256 3.50 -7.45 10.74
C LYS A 256 2.70 -8.75 10.66
N ALA A 257 3.35 -9.87 10.96
CA ALA A 257 2.66 -11.14 11.05
C ALA A 257 1.90 -11.23 12.38
N VAL A 258 0.60 -11.49 12.31
CA VAL A 258 -0.22 -11.82 13.48
C VAL A 258 -0.42 -13.33 13.50
N GLY A 259 0.09 -13.98 14.54
CA GLY A 259 -0.10 -15.41 14.74
C GLY A 259 -1.50 -15.70 15.27
N ALA A 260 -2.20 -16.65 14.65
CA ALA A 260 -3.53 -17.09 15.01
C ALA A 260 -3.62 -18.61 14.99
N ARG A 261 -4.71 -19.15 15.54
CA ARG A 261 -5.04 -20.58 15.49
C ARG A 261 -6.43 -20.78 14.94
N ILE A 262 -6.56 -21.77 14.06
CA ILE A 262 -7.86 -22.31 13.68
C ILE A 262 -8.11 -23.55 14.52
N THR A 263 -9.26 -23.59 15.19
CA THR A 263 -9.78 -24.78 15.88
C THR A 263 -11.08 -25.18 15.21
N THR A 264 -11.18 -26.44 14.78
CA THR A 264 -12.41 -26.94 14.16
C THR A 264 -13.30 -27.64 15.18
N PHE A 265 -14.59 -27.47 14.98
CA PHE A 265 -15.71 -28.13 15.65
C PHE A 265 -16.58 -28.79 14.59
N ASP A 266 -17.56 -29.59 14.97
CA ASP A 266 -18.52 -30.10 14.00
C ASP A 266 -19.29 -28.93 13.38
N ASP A 267 -19.23 -28.83 12.05
CA ASP A 267 -19.85 -27.80 11.22
C ASP A 267 -19.41 -26.35 11.53
N ALA A 268 -18.32 -26.15 12.27
CA ALA A 268 -17.83 -24.82 12.59
C ALA A 268 -16.30 -24.77 12.72
N LEU A 269 -15.72 -23.61 12.47
CA LEU A 269 -14.34 -23.30 12.82
C LEU A 269 -14.29 -22.03 13.66
N VAL A 270 -13.30 -21.98 14.53
CA VAL A 270 -13.06 -20.88 15.44
C VAL A 270 -11.66 -20.38 15.18
N ILE A 271 -11.53 -19.07 15.00
CA ILE A 271 -10.24 -18.43 14.84
C ILE A 271 -9.96 -17.65 16.12
N SER A 272 -8.87 -18.02 16.77
CA SER A 272 -8.36 -17.32 17.94
C SER A 272 -7.06 -16.63 17.55
N ASP A 273 -7.01 -15.31 17.68
CA ASP A 273 -5.78 -14.53 17.63
C ASP A 273 -5.62 -13.73 18.94
N PRO A 274 -4.40 -13.33 19.34
CA PRO A 274 -4.15 -12.60 20.58
C PRO A 274 -4.74 -11.18 20.62
N SER A 275 -5.04 -10.60 19.46
CA SER A 275 -5.57 -9.24 19.30
C SER A 275 -7.10 -9.17 19.37
N ASN A 276 -7.80 -10.29 19.21
CA ASN A 276 -9.24 -10.35 19.18
C ASN A 276 -9.82 -10.98 20.45
N TYR A 277 -10.50 -10.16 21.25
CA TYR A 277 -11.16 -10.60 22.49
C TYR A 277 -12.47 -11.39 22.22
N TYR A 278 -13.03 -11.29 21.01
CA TYR A 278 -14.30 -11.92 20.63
C TYR A 278 -14.09 -12.96 19.54
N ILE A 279 -14.15 -14.22 19.96
CA ILE A 279 -14.05 -15.36 19.07
C ILE A 279 -15.46 -15.72 18.57
N GLN A 280 -15.76 -15.40 17.31
CA GLN A 280 -17.01 -15.84 16.69
C GLN A 280 -16.81 -17.16 15.94
N PRO A 281 -17.64 -18.18 16.18
CA PRO A 281 -17.64 -19.40 15.37
C PRO A 281 -18.06 -19.08 13.94
N ILE A 282 -17.21 -19.43 12.98
CA ILE A 282 -17.50 -19.41 11.56
C ILE A 282 -18.16 -20.74 11.21
N PHE A 283 -19.45 -20.71 10.85
CA PHE A 283 -20.17 -21.91 10.43
C PHE A 283 -19.63 -22.43 9.09
N PHE A 284 -19.14 -23.65 9.09
CA PHE A 284 -18.44 -24.29 7.97
C PHE A 284 -18.93 -25.75 7.87
N PRO A 285 -20.15 -25.97 7.35
CA PRO A 285 -20.79 -27.29 7.39
C PRO A 285 -19.96 -28.35 6.66
N GLY A 286 -19.86 -29.54 7.27
CA GLY A 286 -19.03 -30.65 6.80
C GLY A 286 -17.66 -30.75 7.47
N ILE A 287 -17.15 -29.66 8.08
CA ILE A 287 -15.92 -29.74 8.88
C ILE A 287 -16.17 -30.53 10.16
N LYS A 288 -15.18 -31.33 10.57
CA LYS A 288 -15.24 -32.12 11.79
C LYS A 288 -14.40 -31.52 12.89
N TYR A 289 -14.83 -31.73 14.12
CA TYR A 289 -14.02 -31.46 15.29
C TYR A 289 -12.67 -32.18 15.19
N GLY A 290 -11.59 -31.51 15.61
CA GLY A 290 -10.31 -32.17 15.88
C GLY A 290 -9.09 -31.58 15.19
N LEU A 291 -9.23 -30.58 14.30
CA LEU A 291 -8.10 -29.86 13.76
C LEU A 291 -7.74 -28.66 14.65
N ASN A 292 -6.46 -28.56 14.96
CA ASN A 292 -5.86 -27.37 15.57
C ASN A 292 -4.55 -27.08 14.87
N PHE A 293 -4.46 -25.95 14.17
CA PHE A 293 -3.23 -25.55 13.50
C PHE A 293 -3.02 -24.04 13.62
N LYS A 294 -1.74 -23.66 13.70
CA LYS A 294 -1.31 -22.27 13.71
C LYS A 294 -1.31 -21.75 12.28
N PHE A 295 -1.62 -20.48 12.12
CA PHE A 295 -1.37 -19.76 10.88
C PHE A 295 -0.96 -18.33 11.23
N SER A 296 -0.39 -17.61 10.28
CA SER A 296 -0.19 -16.17 10.42
C SER A 296 -0.84 -15.44 9.27
N PHE A 297 -1.37 -14.25 9.57
CA PHE A 297 -1.92 -13.34 8.56
C PHE A 297 -1.28 -11.96 8.72
N PRO A 298 -1.18 -11.17 7.63
CA PRO A 298 -0.62 -9.83 7.71
C PRO A 298 -1.61 -8.86 8.38
N GLU A 299 -1.08 -8.03 9.26
CA GLU A 299 -1.75 -6.83 9.77
C GLU A 299 -0.90 -5.61 9.41
N MET A 300 -1.54 -4.56 8.91
CA MET A 300 -0.88 -3.30 8.59
C MET A 300 -0.86 -2.40 9.82
N ILE A 301 0.30 -1.82 10.11
CA ILE A 301 0.51 -0.87 11.20
C ILE A 301 1.05 0.44 10.64
N GLU A 302 0.56 1.54 11.21
CA GLU A 302 1.01 2.88 10.87
C GLU A 302 2.47 3.07 11.27
N SER A 303 3.24 3.64 10.36
CA SER A 303 4.55 4.18 10.66
C SER A 303 4.40 5.68 10.96
N GLY A 304 4.78 6.07 12.17
CA GLY A 304 4.68 7.47 12.61
C GLY A 304 5.64 8.42 11.88
N THR A 305 5.55 9.69 12.24
CA THR A 305 6.48 10.76 11.83
C THR A 305 7.05 11.45 13.07
N GLY A 306 8.33 11.82 13.02
CA GLY A 306 8.96 12.69 14.01
C GLY A 306 8.58 14.17 13.86
N VAL A 307 7.95 14.52 12.75
CA VAL A 307 7.50 15.88 12.43
C VAL A 307 6.18 16.17 13.14
N ASN A 308 6.18 17.20 13.99
CA ASN A 308 4.98 17.70 14.66
C ASN A 308 4.41 18.96 13.98
N LYS A 309 5.29 19.84 13.48
CA LYS A 309 4.90 21.10 12.86
C LYS A 309 5.81 21.45 11.69
N ILE A 310 5.24 22.05 10.65
CA ILE A 310 6.00 22.51 9.47
C ILE A 310 5.70 23.98 9.24
N ILE A 311 6.75 24.80 9.24
CA ILE A 311 6.67 26.25 9.11
C ILE A 311 7.22 26.67 7.74
N LEU A 312 6.44 27.45 7.01
CA LEU A 312 6.86 28.12 5.79
C LEU A 312 7.36 29.53 6.10
N LYS A 313 8.58 29.84 5.66
CA LYS A 313 9.11 31.20 5.62
C LYS A 313 9.34 31.66 4.19
N ILE A 314 9.02 32.93 3.93
CA ILE A 314 9.31 33.61 2.66
C ILE A 314 10.11 34.87 3.00
N ASP A 315 11.30 35.00 2.40
CA ASP A 315 12.28 36.05 2.66
C ASP A 315 12.58 36.24 4.16
N GLY A 316 12.74 35.12 4.86
CA GLY A 316 13.05 35.07 6.29
C GLY A 316 11.89 35.36 7.24
N LYS A 317 10.71 35.71 6.72
CA LYS A 317 9.49 35.93 7.51
C LYS A 317 8.63 34.66 7.55
N GLU A 318 8.18 34.28 8.73
CA GLU A 318 7.16 33.24 8.88
C GLU A 318 5.83 33.67 8.26
N THR A 319 5.35 32.88 7.31
CA THR A 319 4.21 33.23 6.45
C THR A 319 3.04 32.28 6.64
N ALA A 320 3.29 30.99 6.85
CA ALA A 320 2.24 29.99 7.08
C ALA A 320 2.74 28.79 7.89
N GLU A 321 1.81 28.09 8.51
CA GLU A 321 1.98 26.73 9.01
C GLU A 321 1.27 25.78 8.03
N LEU A 322 1.95 24.69 7.65
CA LEU A 322 1.34 23.69 6.76
C LEU A 322 0.42 22.78 7.58
N ASN A 323 -0.69 22.38 6.97
CA ASN A 323 -1.70 21.52 7.57
C ASN A 323 -1.64 20.12 6.96
N LEU A 324 -2.02 19.10 7.73
CA LEU A 324 -2.10 17.74 7.21
C LEU A 324 -3.13 17.70 6.07
N LEU A 325 -2.69 17.25 4.89
CA LEU A 325 -3.54 17.04 3.72
C LEU A 325 -3.96 15.58 3.65
N GLU A 326 -3.01 14.66 3.79
CA GLU A 326 -3.28 13.23 3.72
C GLU A 326 -2.44 12.44 4.72
N ASN A 327 -3.10 11.57 5.50
CA ASN A 327 -2.44 10.49 6.20
C ASN A 327 -2.43 9.25 5.29
N MET A 328 -1.30 9.00 4.62
CA MET A 328 -1.15 7.89 3.68
C MET A 328 -1.12 6.54 4.42
N ASN A 329 -0.70 6.51 5.70
CA ASN A 329 -0.83 5.32 6.53
C ASN A 329 -2.31 4.95 6.72
N SER A 330 -3.18 5.90 7.08
CA SER A 330 -4.60 5.65 7.27
C SER A 330 -5.28 5.15 5.99
N VAL A 331 -4.95 5.74 4.83
CA VAL A 331 -5.47 5.31 3.53
C VAL A 331 -5.03 3.87 3.22
N ALA A 332 -3.75 3.56 3.44
CA ALA A 332 -3.20 2.24 3.21
C ALA A 332 -3.78 1.18 4.18
N ILE A 333 -3.89 1.48 5.47
CA ILE A 333 -4.52 0.59 6.47
C ILE A 333 -5.96 0.31 6.07
N LYS A 334 -6.74 1.35 5.75
CA LYS A 334 -8.14 1.18 5.38
C LYS A 334 -8.29 0.33 4.12
N THR A 335 -7.58 0.66 3.05
CA THR A 335 -7.65 -0.11 1.80
C THR A 335 -7.16 -1.55 1.98
N PHE A 336 -6.17 -1.78 2.85
CA PHE A 336 -5.73 -3.11 3.23
C PHE A 336 -6.78 -3.87 4.03
N GLU A 337 -7.45 -3.26 5.02
CA GLU A 337 -8.54 -3.87 5.79
C GLU A 337 -9.69 -4.36 4.89
N VAL A 338 -10.03 -3.56 3.89
CA VAL A 338 -11.03 -3.89 2.87
C VAL A 338 -10.65 -5.17 2.11
N ASN A 339 -9.38 -5.35 1.80
CA ASN A 339 -8.86 -6.56 1.14
C ASN A 339 -8.58 -7.72 2.13
N LYS A 340 -8.36 -7.41 3.42
CA LYS A 340 -7.94 -8.35 4.48
C LYS A 340 -8.93 -9.50 4.63
N ASN A 341 -10.23 -9.26 4.51
CA ASN A 341 -11.26 -10.30 4.60
C ASN A 341 -11.07 -11.40 3.53
N MET A 342 -10.72 -11.01 2.30
CA MET A 342 -10.43 -11.96 1.22
C MET A 342 -9.10 -12.68 1.44
N ILE A 343 -8.04 -11.96 1.85
CA ILE A 343 -6.74 -12.55 2.19
C ILE A 343 -6.88 -13.60 3.29
N PHE A 344 -7.66 -13.27 4.32
CA PHE A 344 -7.94 -14.13 5.45
C PHE A 344 -8.72 -15.38 5.03
N PHE A 345 -9.78 -15.23 4.22
CA PHE A 345 -10.52 -16.35 3.67
C PHE A 345 -9.63 -17.30 2.85
N LYS A 346 -8.82 -16.77 1.92
CA LYS A 346 -7.85 -17.55 1.14
C LYS A 346 -6.89 -18.30 2.04
N THR A 347 -6.38 -17.64 3.07
CA THR A 347 -5.45 -18.23 4.04
C THR A 347 -6.09 -19.38 4.82
N ILE A 348 -7.35 -19.25 5.25
CA ILE A 348 -8.11 -20.33 5.89
C ILE A 348 -8.25 -21.53 4.94
N VAL A 349 -8.77 -21.31 3.74
CA VAL A 349 -8.98 -22.38 2.74
C VAL A 349 -7.67 -23.11 2.45
N ARG A 350 -6.58 -22.37 2.23
CA ARG A 350 -5.24 -22.91 1.97
C ARG A 350 -4.72 -23.71 3.17
N SER A 351 -4.87 -23.20 4.39
CA SER A 351 -4.40 -23.87 5.60
C SER A 351 -5.17 -25.16 5.86
N VAL A 352 -6.49 -25.15 5.65
CA VAL A 352 -7.33 -26.36 5.71
C VAL A 352 -6.90 -27.37 4.64
N ALA A 353 -6.74 -26.94 3.39
CA ALA A 353 -6.30 -27.81 2.30
C ALA A 353 -4.91 -28.44 2.55
N LYS A 354 -3.95 -27.67 3.08
CA LYS A 354 -2.64 -28.18 3.51
C LYS A 354 -2.76 -29.18 4.67
N GLY A 355 -3.63 -28.90 5.64
CA GLY A 355 -3.95 -29.83 6.73
C GLY A 355 -4.49 -31.17 6.25
N ILE A 356 -5.41 -31.13 5.28
CA ILE A 356 -5.96 -32.34 4.62
C ILE A 356 -4.85 -33.09 3.87
N ALA A 357 -4.06 -32.39 3.06
CA ALA A 357 -2.98 -33.00 2.28
C ALA A 357 -1.92 -33.65 3.17
N ALA A 358 -1.59 -33.02 4.32
CA ALA A 358 -0.68 -33.59 5.30
C ALA A 358 -1.29 -34.82 6.01
N GLY A 359 -2.61 -34.84 6.21
CA GLY A 359 -3.34 -35.94 6.87
C GLY A 359 -3.70 -37.13 5.98
N ALA A 360 -3.62 -37.00 4.66
CA ALA A 360 -4.02 -38.05 3.73
C ALA A 360 -2.96 -39.16 3.56
N ILE A 361 -3.24 -40.32 4.17
CA ILE A 361 -3.01 -41.62 3.49
C ILE A 361 -3.84 -41.56 2.20
N GLY A 362 -3.17 -41.43 1.05
CA GLY A 362 -3.79 -40.96 -0.19
C GLY A 362 -4.75 -41.95 -0.86
N ASN A 363 -6.05 -41.64 -0.91
CA ASN A 363 -6.94 -42.19 -1.95
C ASN A 363 -8.31 -41.51 -2.20
N GLU A 364 -8.65 -40.33 -1.66
CA GLU A 364 -10.02 -39.78 -1.84
C GLU A 364 -10.16 -38.33 -2.33
N LEU A 365 -9.13 -37.74 -2.94
CA LEU A 365 -9.34 -36.57 -3.81
C LEU A 365 -9.70 -37.06 -5.23
N LYS A 366 -10.93 -37.58 -5.39
CA LYS A 366 -11.46 -37.89 -6.72
C LYS A 366 -11.69 -36.58 -7.49
N LYS A 367 -10.88 -36.36 -8.52
CA LYS A 367 -10.92 -35.27 -9.51
C LYS A 367 -12.23 -35.20 -10.35
N ASN A 368 -13.42 -35.31 -9.76
CA ASN A 368 -14.69 -35.30 -10.50
C ASN A 368 -15.78 -34.43 -9.83
N SER A 369 -15.42 -33.35 -9.13
CA SER A 369 -16.39 -32.32 -8.75
C SER A 369 -16.00 -30.97 -9.37
N ASP A 370 -17.01 -30.21 -9.84
CA ASP A 370 -16.84 -28.89 -10.46
C ASP A 370 -16.48 -27.78 -9.43
N SER A 371 -16.22 -28.12 -8.17
CA SER A 371 -15.77 -27.17 -7.15
C SER A 371 -14.79 -27.82 -6.17
N PHE A 372 -13.50 -27.53 -6.39
CA PHE A 372 -12.39 -27.88 -5.49
C PHE A 372 -12.66 -27.51 -4.02
N LEU A 373 -13.38 -26.40 -3.79
CA LEU A 373 -13.85 -26.00 -2.47
C LEU A 373 -14.70 -27.11 -1.84
N GLY A 374 -15.71 -27.62 -2.55
CA GLY A 374 -16.61 -28.69 -2.10
C GLY A 374 -15.92 -30.01 -1.71
N ASP A 375 -14.76 -30.32 -2.29
CA ASP A 375 -13.97 -31.51 -1.94
C ASP A 375 -13.08 -31.28 -0.71
N VAL A 376 -12.51 -30.07 -0.55
CA VAL A 376 -11.83 -29.65 0.68
C VAL A 376 -12.80 -29.69 1.88
N PHE A 377 -14.06 -29.32 1.69
CA PHE A 377 -15.10 -29.37 2.73
C PHE A 377 -15.47 -30.79 3.18
N LYS A 378 -15.25 -31.82 2.36
CA LYS A 378 -15.68 -33.22 2.64
C LYS A 378 -14.57 -34.10 3.24
N ALA A 379 -13.31 -33.73 3.04
CA ALA A 379 -12.16 -34.61 3.31
C ALA A 379 -11.41 -34.25 4.61
N ILE A 380 -12.07 -34.28 5.78
CA ILE A 380 -11.38 -33.97 7.05
C ILE A 380 -11.58 -35.09 8.08
N THR A 381 -10.48 -35.77 8.47
CA THR A 381 -10.39 -36.70 9.61
C THR A 381 -9.22 -36.29 10.52
N ASN A 382 -9.30 -36.66 11.81
CA ASN A 382 -8.41 -36.27 12.92
C ASN A 382 -6.91 -36.35 12.59
N VAL A 383 -6.27 -35.21 12.29
CA VAL A 383 -4.81 -35.12 12.25
C VAL A 383 -4.33 -33.77 12.78
N ALA A 384 -3.34 -33.81 13.69
CA ALA A 384 -2.69 -32.63 14.25
C ALA A 384 -1.29 -32.48 13.61
N PHE A 385 -1.07 -31.36 12.90
CA PHE A 385 0.25 -30.96 12.39
C PHE A 385 0.53 -29.49 12.70
N ASP A 386 1.80 -29.17 12.98
CA ASP A 386 2.31 -27.80 13.07
C ASP A 386 2.68 -27.34 11.65
N ILE A 387 1.66 -27.10 10.81
CA ILE A 387 1.83 -26.51 9.48
C ILE A 387 1.88 -24.99 9.68
N THR A 388 3.02 -24.35 9.42
CA THR A 388 3.16 -22.90 9.52
C THR A 388 2.89 -22.25 8.16
N GLU A 389 1.81 -21.46 8.07
CA GLU A 389 1.63 -20.50 6.99
C GLU A 389 2.32 -19.18 7.37
N ASN A 390 3.29 -18.74 6.57
CA ASN A 390 3.91 -17.42 6.73
C ASN A 390 3.07 -16.38 5.98
N ALA A 391 2.69 -15.31 6.70
CA ALA A 391 2.05 -14.15 6.12
C ALA A 391 2.93 -13.51 5.04
N ASP A 392 2.31 -12.98 3.99
CA ASP A 392 3.00 -12.08 3.06
C ASP A 392 3.14 -10.70 3.70
N LEU A 393 4.38 -10.32 4.04
CA LEU A 393 4.70 -9.05 4.67
C LEU A 393 5.30 -8.03 3.69
N ARG A 394 5.27 -8.33 2.38
CA ARG A 394 5.70 -7.41 1.35
C ARG A 394 4.79 -6.20 1.31
N SER A 395 5.40 -5.01 1.33
CA SER A 395 4.75 -3.72 1.18
C SER A 395 5.78 -2.69 0.72
N TRP A 396 5.32 -1.64 0.06
CA TRP A 396 6.15 -0.53 -0.40
C TRP A 396 6.57 0.35 0.79
N ARG A 397 7.78 0.12 1.31
CA ARG A 397 8.27 0.75 2.56
C ARG A 397 8.91 2.12 2.38
N THR A 398 9.33 2.45 1.15
CA THR A 398 10.08 3.68 0.85
C THR A 398 9.21 4.89 0.55
N MET A 399 7.89 4.70 0.39
CA MET A 399 6.89 5.75 0.25
C MET A 399 6.74 6.56 1.57
N PRO A 400 6.32 7.84 1.54
CA PRO A 400 6.09 8.60 2.77
C PRO A 400 4.80 8.17 3.48
N GLY A 401 4.69 8.53 4.76
CA GLY A 401 3.52 8.22 5.59
C GLY A 401 2.46 9.32 5.64
N TYR A 402 2.88 10.57 5.41
CA TYR A 402 2.02 11.75 5.52
C TYR A 402 2.35 12.77 4.44
N CYS A 403 1.34 13.55 4.05
CA CYS A 403 1.47 14.68 3.16
C CYS A 403 0.82 15.91 3.82
N PHE A 404 1.59 16.99 3.96
CA PHE A 404 1.15 18.27 4.48
C PHE A 404 1.10 19.30 3.36
N THR A 405 0.25 20.31 3.49
CA THR A 405 0.09 21.35 2.48
C THR A 405 -0.05 22.75 3.05
N GLY A 406 0.38 23.73 2.27
CA GLY A 406 0.18 25.14 2.53
C GLY A 406 -0.01 25.89 1.22
N GLU A 407 -0.84 26.93 1.25
CA GLU A 407 -1.08 27.81 0.11
C GLU A 407 -0.88 29.26 0.55
N VAL A 408 -0.10 30.01 -0.21
CA VAL A 408 0.14 31.44 0.04
C VAL A 408 -0.09 32.21 -1.24
N LYS A 409 -1.01 33.17 -1.20
CA LYS A 409 -1.18 34.16 -2.27
C LYS A 409 0.05 35.07 -2.32
N ILE A 410 0.69 35.16 -3.49
CA ILE A 410 1.96 35.85 -3.66
C ILE A 410 2.06 36.43 -5.08
N ASP A 411 2.69 37.59 -5.23
CA ASP A 411 2.91 38.20 -6.54
C ASP A 411 4.05 37.49 -7.30
N PRO A 412 4.05 37.47 -8.64
CA PRO A 412 5.17 36.96 -9.41
C PRO A 412 6.49 37.68 -9.09
N GLY A 413 7.56 36.92 -8.93
CA GLY A 413 8.86 37.45 -8.48
C GLY A 413 9.81 36.36 -8.03
N LYS A 414 10.99 36.74 -7.53
CA LYS A 414 11.97 35.81 -6.94
C LYS A 414 11.96 35.93 -5.44
N TYR A 415 11.89 34.79 -4.76
CA TYR A 415 11.78 34.71 -3.31
C TYR A 415 12.74 33.67 -2.74
N ASN A 416 13.19 33.89 -1.50
CA ASN A 416 13.85 32.84 -0.73
C ASN A 416 12.80 32.12 0.12
N ILE A 417 12.62 30.83 -0.11
CA ILE A 417 11.62 30.02 0.56
C ILE A 417 12.33 29.02 1.48
N GLU A 418 11.92 28.99 2.75
CA GLU A 418 12.40 28.02 3.73
C GLU A 418 11.22 27.19 4.25
N ILE A 419 11.36 25.87 4.26
CA ILE A 419 10.43 24.94 4.88
C ILE A 419 11.14 24.33 6.09
N ILE A 420 10.60 24.57 7.29
CA ILE A 420 11.23 24.18 8.56
C ILE A 420 10.37 23.13 9.24
N TYR A 421 10.96 21.97 9.48
CA TYR A 421 10.34 20.86 10.17
C TYR A 421 10.71 20.90 11.65
N LEU A 422 9.70 20.81 12.52
CA LEU A 422 9.84 20.84 13.97
C LEU A 422 9.34 19.54 14.60
N ASP A 423 10.07 19.03 15.60
CA ASP A 423 9.61 17.94 16.45
C ASP A 423 8.57 18.40 17.49
N TYR A 424 8.08 17.46 18.29
CA TYR A 424 7.11 17.72 19.36
C TYR A 424 7.60 18.73 20.43
N TYR A 425 8.92 18.85 20.62
CA TYR A 425 9.53 19.78 21.56
C TYR A 425 9.83 21.15 20.94
N GLY A 426 9.51 21.33 19.65
CA GLY A 426 9.79 22.55 18.90
C GLY A 426 11.24 22.67 18.42
N ASN A 427 12.02 21.59 18.47
CA ASN A 427 13.37 21.56 17.89
C ASN A 427 13.29 21.43 16.37
N ILE A 428 14.20 22.08 15.67
CA ILE A 428 14.31 21.95 14.21
C ILE A 428 14.97 20.61 13.89
N ILE A 429 14.26 19.76 13.15
CA ILE A 429 14.75 18.46 12.68
C ILE A 429 15.30 18.52 11.26
N GLN A 430 14.72 19.36 10.39
CA GLN A 430 15.18 19.58 9.03
C GLN A 430 14.82 20.98 8.53
N LYS A 431 15.60 21.50 7.59
CA LYS A 431 15.29 22.72 6.82
C LYS A 431 15.56 22.51 5.34
N ASP A 432 14.54 22.74 4.53
CA ASP A 432 14.69 22.79 3.08
C ASP A 432 14.70 24.24 2.63
N ASN A 433 15.69 24.61 1.81
CA ASN A 433 15.95 25.98 1.41
C ASN A 433 15.93 26.09 -0.12
N PHE A 434 15.02 26.92 -0.64
CA PHE A 434 14.87 27.21 -2.06
C PHE A 434 15.26 28.67 -2.28
N LYS A 435 16.47 28.89 -2.77
CA LYS A 435 17.00 30.24 -3.03
C LYS A 435 16.58 30.74 -4.40
N ASP A 436 16.26 32.03 -4.47
CA ASP A 436 15.87 32.70 -5.72
C ASP A 436 14.77 31.95 -6.49
N TYR A 437 13.83 31.32 -5.77
CA TYR A 437 12.74 30.57 -6.36
C TYR A 437 11.82 31.52 -7.14
N GLU A 438 11.64 31.22 -8.42
CA GLU A 438 10.87 32.05 -9.34
C GLU A 438 9.39 31.68 -9.27
N ILE A 439 8.59 32.63 -8.81
CA ILE A 439 7.13 32.56 -8.83
C ILE A 439 6.64 33.15 -10.15
N GLU A 440 6.01 32.31 -10.96
CA GLU A 440 5.42 32.66 -12.24
C GLU A 440 3.89 32.76 -12.15
N LYS A 441 3.24 33.24 -13.22
CA LYS A 441 1.79 33.06 -13.37
C LYS A 441 1.51 31.59 -13.69
N GLY A 442 0.52 31.00 -13.02
CA GLY A 442 0.17 29.58 -13.17
C GLY A 442 0.45 28.78 -11.90
N LEU A 443 0.75 27.49 -12.05
CA LEU A 443 1.06 26.61 -10.92
C LEU A 443 2.49 26.80 -10.43
N ASN A 444 2.63 27.29 -9.19
CA ASN A 444 3.88 27.20 -8.45
C ASN A 444 3.68 26.18 -7.33
N LEU A 445 4.39 25.06 -7.42
CA LEU A 445 4.36 23.98 -6.43
C LEU A 445 5.79 23.67 -6.01
N ILE A 446 6.04 23.70 -4.70
CA ILE A 446 7.27 23.20 -4.09
C ILE A 446 6.96 21.89 -3.38
N GLU A 447 7.73 20.87 -3.71
CA GLU A 447 7.77 19.63 -2.95
C GLU A 447 8.98 19.64 -1.99
N SER A 448 8.75 19.15 -0.79
CA SER A 448 9.75 19.06 0.27
C SER A 448 9.54 17.77 1.06
N ILE A 449 10.61 17.14 1.54
CA ILE A 449 10.57 15.76 2.02
C ILE A 449 11.37 15.66 3.32
N CYS A 450 10.74 15.20 4.40
CA CYS A 450 11.38 14.92 5.69
C CYS A 450 10.85 13.60 6.26
N LEU A 451 11.52 12.49 5.95
CA LEU A 451 11.02 11.12 6.23
C LEU A 451 11.29 10.65 7.68
N LEU A 452 11.73 11.55 8.56
CA LEU A 452 12.14 11.26 9.94
C LEU A 452 11.03 10.64 10.79
#